data_AF-A0A962P3E5-F1
#
_entry.id   AF-A0A962P3E5-F1
#
_cell.length_a   1.000
_cell.length_b   1.000
_cell.length_c   1.000
_cell.angle_alpha   90.00
_cell.angle_beta   90.00
_cell.angle_gamma   90.00
#
_symmetry.space_group_name_H-M   'P 1'
#
loop_
_entity.id
_entity.type
_entity.pdbx_description
1 polymer ?
#
loop_
_entity_poly.entity_id
_entity_poly.type
_entity_poly.pdbx_seq_one_letter_code
_entity_poly.pdbx_strand_id
1 'polypeptide(L)' 'GLSRSTIYAEIAKGKFPKQVKLTGARSVGWPESVIVQWVESRRQV' A
#
# COMPACT_ATOMS: atom_id res chain seq x y z
N GLY A 1 8.89 -10.39 0.26
CA GLY A 1 7.89 -9.31 0.06
C GLY A 1 6.69 -9.86 -0.71
N LEU A 2 5.56 -9.14 -0.71
CA LEU A 2 4.34 -9.53 -1.45
C LEU A 2 4.50 -9.31 -2.96
N SER A 3 3.84 -10.13 -3.78
CA SER A 3 3.77 -9.90 -5.23
C SER A 3 2.89 -8.68 -5.54
N ARG A 4 3.04 -8.11 -6.74
CA ARG A 4 2.19 -6.98 -7.19
C ARG A 4 0.71 -7.35 -7.19
N SER A 5 0.36 -8.55 -7.66
CA SER A 5 -1.04 -9.02 -7.70
C SER A 5 -1.62 -9.12 -6.29
N THR A 6 -0.84 -9.59 -5.32
CA THR A 6 -1.28 -9.63 -3.91
C THR A 6 -1.47 -8.21 -3.37
N ILE A 7 -0.56 -7.28 -3.65
CA ILE A 7 -0.72 -5.87 -3.22
C ILE A 7 -2.03 -5.30 -3.78
N TYR A 8 -2.28 -5.45 -5.07
CA TYR A 8 -3.52 -4.97 -5.69
C TYR A 8 -4.77 -5.64 -5.12
N ALA A 9 -4.73 -6.94 -4.84
CA ALA A 9 -5.83 -7.65 -4.21
C ALA A 9 -6.12 -7.16 -2.78
N GLU A 10 -5.08 -6.89 -2.00
CA GLU A 10 -5.23 -6.35 -0.65
C GLU A 10 -5.70 -4.89 -0.65
N ILE A 11 -5.29 -4.09 -1.64
CA ILE A 11 -5.86 -2.75 -1.89
C ILE A 11 -7.35 -2.85 -2.18
N ALA A 12 -7.77 -3.79 -3.05
CA ALA A 12 -9.18 -4.01 -3.37
C ALA A 12 -10.01 -4.45 -2.15
N LYS A 13 -9.40 -5.23 -1.24
CA LYS A 13 -10.00 -5.65 0.03
C LYS A 13 -9.98 -4.56 1.12
N GLY A 14 -9.37 -3.41 0.87
CA GLY A 14 -9.18 -2.35 1.86
C GLY A 14 -8.19 -2.69 2.99
N LYS A 15 -7.38 -3.74 2.79
CA LYS A 15 -6.40 -4.24 3.76
C LYS A 15 -5.00 -3.67 3.56
N PHE A 16 -4.77 -2.98 2.44
CA PHE A 16 -3.52 -2.30 2.11
C PHE A 16 -3.83 -0.85 1.68
N PRO A 17 -2.97 0.14 2.01
CA PRO A 17 -3.21 1.53 1.62
C PRO A 17 -3.36 1.74 0.12
N LYS A 18 -4.31 2.58 -0.29
CA LYS A 18 -4.49 2.93 -1.71
C LYS A 18 -3.30 3.74 -2.20
N GLN A 19 -2.86 3.45 -3.42
CA GLN A 19 -1.75 4.14 -4.07
C GLN A 19 -2.14 5.53 -4.58
N VAL A 20 -1.20 6.47 -4.54
CA VAL A 20 -1.31 7.78 -5.17
C VAL A 20 -0.54 7.79 -6.50
N LYS A 21 -1.04 8.53 -7.49
CA LYS A 21 -0.33 8.74 -8.76
C LYS A 21 0.79 9.75 -8.52
N LEU A 22 2.02 9.41 -8.92
CA LEU A 22 3.17 10.31 -8.79
C LEU A 22 3.33 11.15 -10.05
N THR A 23 3.70 10.53 -11.17
CA THR A 23 3.87 11.18 -12.48
C THR A 23 3.64 10.20 -13.62
N GLY A 24 2.94 10.66 -14.67
CA GLY A 24 2.63 9.83 -15.83
C GLY A 24 1.64 8.68 -15.55
N ALA A 25 1.51 7.77 -16.51
CA ALA A 25 0.46 6.74 -16.48
C ALA A 25 0.78 5.53 -15.59
N ARG A 26 2.07 5.27 -15.29
CA ARG A 26 2.52 4.02 -14.67
C ARG A 26 3.22 4.17 -13.32
N SER A 27 3.52 5.41 -12.90
CA SER A 27 4.21 5.65 -11.63
C SER A 27 3.20 5.89 -10.53
N VAL A 28 3.26 5.04 -9.52
CA VAL A 28 2.41 5.10 -8.33
C VAL A 28 3.29 4.95 -7.09
N GLY A 29 2.85 5.56 -5.99
CA GLY A 29 3.56 5.49 -4.72
C GLY A 29 2.61 5.61 -3.56
N TRP A 30 3.18 5.69 -2.36
CA TRP A 30 2.46 5.88 -1.12
C TRP A 30 3.21 6.89 -0.27
N PRO A 31 2.50 7.75 0.48
CA PRO A 31 3.13 8.52 1.54
C PRO A 31 3.79 7.56 2.55
N GLU A 32 5.03 7.85 2.90
CA GLU A 32 5.80 7.02 3.84
C GLU A 32 5.05 6.83 5.16
N SER A 33 4.51 7.91 5.72
CA SER A 33 3.75 7.89 6.97
C SER A 33 2.58 6.90 6.95
N VAL A 34 1.87 6.78 5.83
CA VAL A 34 0.74 5.86 5.67
C VAL A 34 1.21 4.40 5.67
N ILE A 35 2.33 4.11 5.00
CA ILE A 35 2.90 2.76 4.99
C ILE A 35 3.42 2.39 6.37
N VAL A 36 4.12 3.31 7.05
CA VAL A 36 4.61 3.10 8.41
C VAL A 36 3.45 2.81 9.36
N GLN A 37 2.39 3.64 9.34
CA GLN A 37 1.19 3.42 10.15
C GLN A 37 0.54 2.06 9.89
N TRP A 38 0.45 1.64 8.62
CA TRP A 38 -0.11 0.34 8.26
C TRP A 38 0.76 -0.86 8.69
N VAL A 39 2.09 -0.70 8.71
CA VAL A 39 2.98 -1.72 9.27
C VAL A 39 2.77 -1.83 10.77
N GLU A 40 2.78 -0.70 11.47
CA GLU A 40 2.62 -0.66 12.93
C GLU A 40 1.24 -1.13 13.39
N SER A 41 0.17 -0.84 12.64
CA SER A 41 -1.19 -1.32 12.96
C SER A 41 -1.32 -2.85 12.95
N ARG A 42 -0.39 -3.55 12.27
CA ARG A 42 -0.35 -5.02 12.21
C ARG A 42 0.69 -5.62 13.15
N ARG A 43 1.50 -4.77 13.80
CA ARG A 43 2.57 -5.17 14.72
C ARG A 43 2.08 -5.32 16.16
N GLN A 44 0.84 -4.94 16.44
CA GLN A 44 0.19 -5.15 17.73
C GLN A 44 -0.20 -6.63 17.88
N VAL A 45 0.72 -7.40 18.47
CA VAL A 45 0.51 -8.67 19.15
C VAL A 45 0.96 -8.52 20.59
#